data_AF-A0A847NZ30-F1
#
_entry.id   AF-A0A847NZ30-F1
#
_cell.length_a   1.000
_cell.length_b   1.000
_cell.length_c   1.000
_cell.angle_alpha   90.00
_cell.angle_beta   90.00
_cell.angle_gamma   90.00
#
_symmetry.space_group_name_H-M   'P 1'
#
loop_
_entity.id
_entity.type
_entity.pdbx_description
1 polymer ?
#
loop_
_entity_poly.entity_id
_entity_poly.type
_entity_poly.pdbx_seq_one_letter_code
_entity_poly.pdbx_strand_id
1 'polypeptide(L)'
;MQISTSSNPANICMLHTKCTYFLKQALQQQNPEQNRLLLDKVQNIIAELEHSLIVEDSLSRGLFYIYDYCYSLLESTDTEAIENALSLLSVLRDTFDELLG
;
A
#
# COMPACT_ATOMS: atom_id res chain seq x y z
N MET A 1 -12.91 -27.63 13.37
CA MET A 1 -11.99 -26.48 13.48
C MET A 1 -12.14 -25.68 12.20
N GLN A 2 -12.88 -24.59 12.26
CA GLN A 2 -13.08 -23.71 11.10
C GLN A 2 -11.89 -22.75 11.09
N ILE A 3 -11.01 -22.89 10.09
CA ILE A 3 -9.93 -21.94 9.90
C ILE A 3 -10.58 -20.71 9.26
N SER A 4 -10.79 -19.66 10.04
CA SER A 4 -11.36 -18.39 9.59
C SER A 4 -10.32 -17.60 8.79
N THR A 5 -9.94 -18.09 7.62
CA THR A 5 -9.13 -17.36 6.64
C THR A 5 -10.03 -16.85 5.54
N SER A 6 -10.64 -15.69 5.78
CA SER A 6 -11.14 -14.83 4.72
C SER A 6 -10.67 -13.43 5.09
N SER A 7 -9.69 -12.91 4.35
CA SER A 7 -9.27 -11.52 4.37
C SER A 7 -10.53 -10.65 4.36
N ASN A 8 -10.92 -10.10 5.51
CA ASN A 8 -12.15 -9.33 5.61
C ASN A 8 -12.00 -8.13 4.66
N PRO A 9 -12.95 -7.84 3.75
CA PRO A 9 -12.87 -6.69 2.86
C PRO A 9 -12.51 -5.38 3.59
N ALA A 10 -13.00 -5.23 4.82
CA ALA A 10 -12.64 -4.14 5.73
C ALA A 10 -11.14 -4.05 6.06
N ASN A 11 -10.42 -5.18 6.14
CA ASN A 11 -8.98 -5.20 6.38
C ASN A 11 -8.21 -4.66 5.16
N ILE A 12 -8.63 -4.98 3.94
CA ILE A 12 -8.00 -4.49 2.71
C ILE A 12 -8.14 -2.97 2.64
N CYS A 13 -9.36 -2.44 2.83
CA CYS A 13 -9.60 -1.00 2.87
C CYS A 13 -8.81 -0.32 3.99
N MET A 14 -8.70 -0.95 5.17
CA MET A 14 -7.89 -0.45 6.28
C MET A 14 -6.40 -0.39 5.93
N LEU A 15 -5.83 -1.43 5.30
CA LEU A 15 -4.42 -1.46 4.92
C LEU A 15 -4.09 -0.36 3.90
N HIS A 16 -4.92 -0.21 2.86
CA HIS A 16 -4.79 0.87 1.89
C HIS A 16 -4.90 2.25 2.56
N THR A 17 -5.86 2.43 3.47
CA THR A 17 -6.00 3.67 4.25
C THR A 17 -4.75 3.98 5.06
N LYS A 18 -4.19 2.98 5.76
CA LYS A 18 -2.94 3.12 6.52
C LYS A 18 -1.76 3.50 5.63
N CYS A 19 -1.62 2.90 4.45
CA CYS A 19 -0.58 3.28 3.48
C CYS A 19 -0.65 4.77 3.15
N THR A 20 -1.83 5.24 2.73
CA THR A 20 -1.99 6.65 2.36
C THR A 20 -1.78 7.60 3.54
N TYR A 21 -2.15 7.19 4.76
CA TYR A 21 -1.90 7.96 5.98
C TYR A 21 -0.41 8.09 6.28
N PHE A 22 0.35 6.98 6.26
CA PHE A 22 1.79 7.02 6.54
C PHE A 22 2.57 7.78 5.47
N LEU A 23 2.21 7.67 4.20
CA LEU A 23 2.86 8.46 3.14
C LEU A 23 2.61 9.96 3.30
N LYS A 24 1.38 10.37 3.65
CA LYS A 24 1.08 11.78 3.97
C LYS A 24 1.90 12.28 5.16
N GLN A 25 2.09 11.45 6.19
CA GLN A 25 2.96 11.79 7.31
C GLN A 25 4.44 11.87 6.91
N ALA A 26 4.91 10.97 6.05
CA ALA A 26 6.28 10.96 5.57
C ALA A 26 6.61 12.26 4.82
N LEU A 27 5.70 12.75 3.98
CA LEU A 27 5.85 14.03 3.26
C LEU A 27 5.96 15.26 4.19
N GLN A 28 5.40 15.17 5.40
CA GLN A 28 5.45 16.26 6.39
C GLN A 28 6.62 16.10 7.37
N GLN A 29 7.32 14.96 7.33
CA GLN A 29 8.33 14.62 8.29
C GLN A 29 9.68 15.25 7.94
N GLN A 30 10.22 16.04 8.87
CA GLN A 30 11.53 16.69 8.71
C GLN A 30 12.68 15.82 9.19
N ASN A 31 12.41 14.83 10.05
CA ASN A 31 13.42 13.90 10.52
C ASN A 31 13.60 12.72 9.54
N PRO A 32 14.78 12.56 8.91
CA PRO A 32 15.02 11.51 7.91
C PRO A 32 14.83 10.08 8.44
N GLU A 33 15.21 9.81 9.69
CA GLU A 33 15.04 8.48 10.29
C GLU A 33 13.56 8.15 10.51
N GLN A 34 12.78 9.14 10.96
CA GLN A 34 11.34 8.97 11.14
C GLN A 34 10.62 8.87 9.79
N ASN A 35 11.11 9.59 8.77
CA ASN A 35 10.61 9.46 7.40
C ASN A 35 10.83 8.02 6.90
N ARG A 36 12.07 7.51 6.95
CA ARG A 36 12.41 6.13 6.57
C ARG A 36 11.56 5.09 7.32
N LEU A 37 11.38 5.24 8.62
CA LEU A 37 10.51 4.35 9.43
C LEU A 37 9.06 4.33 8.93
N LEU A 38 8.52 5.48 8.52
CA LEU A 38 7.17 5.55 7.93
C LEU A 38 7.12 4.86 6.58
N LEU A 39 8.15 5.02 5.73
CA LEU A 39 8.23 4.36 4.44
C LEU A 39 8.37 2.84 4.57
N ASP A 40 9.18 2.35 5.52
CA ASP A 40 9.34 0.92 5.82
C ASP A 40 8.01 0.31 6.25
N LYS A 41 7.20 1.03 7.04
CA LYS A 41 5.85 0.57 7.41
C LYS A 41 4.96 0.41 6.19
N VAL A 42 5.03 1.33 5.23
CA VAL A 42 4.25 1.24 3.99
C VAL A 42 4.73 0.08 3.13
N GLN A 43 6.04 -0.07 2.93
CA GLN A 43 6.63 -1.19 2.19
C GLN A 43 6.25 -2.55 2.79
N ASN A 44 6.23 -2.68 4.13
CA ASN A 44 5.79 -3.89 4.80
C ASN A 44 4.31 -4.21 4.53
N ILE A 45 3.44 -3.18 4.52
CA ILE A 45 2.02 -3.38 4.17
C ILE A 45 1.87 -3.79 2.70
N ILE A 46 2.61 -3.15 1.80
CA ILE A 46 2.58 -3.49 0.36
C ILE A 46 3.02 -4.95 0.15
N ALA A 47 4.12 -5.38 0.78
CA ALA A 47 4.59 -6.76 0.70
C ALA A 47 3.56 -7.76 1.26
N GLU A 48 2.82 -7.40 2.32
CA GLU A 48 1.73 -8.24 2.84
C GLU A 48 0.55 -8.33 1.86
N LEU A 49 0.19 -7.22 1.20
CA LEU A 49 -0.86 -7.19 0.18
C LEU A 49 -0.47 -8.03 -1.04
N GLU A 50 0.77 -7.92 -1.52
CA GLU A 50 1.31 -8.75 -2.60
C GLU A 50 1.30 -10.24 -2.24
N HIS A 51 1.78 -10.59 -1.04
CA HIS A 51 1.80 -11.97 -0.58
C HIS A 51 0.40 -12.57 -0.46
N SER A 52 -0.59 -11.74 -0.11
CA SER A 52 -1.99 -12.14 0.03
C SER A 52 -2.76 -12.18 -1.30
N LEU A 53 -2.19 -11.61 -2.38
CA LEU A 53 -2.84 -11.51 -3.68
C LEU A 53 -2.70 -12.81 -4.46
N ILE A 54 -3.84 -13.38 -4.88
CA ILE A 54 -3.87 -14.55 -5.75
C ILE A 54 -3.77 -14.09 -7.22
N VAL A 55 -2.63 -14.35 -7.86
CA VAL A 55 -2.32 -13.86 -9.22
C VAL A 55 -2.69 -14.89 -10.29
N GLU A 56 -3.93 -14.87 -10.74
CA GLU A 56 -4.47 -15.85 -11.72
C GLU A 56 -4.84 -15.23 -13.07
N ASP A 57 -5.20 -13.94 -13.09
CA ASP A 57 -5.72 -13.24 -14.26
C ASP A 57 -4.92 -11.95 -14.59
N SER A 58 -5.34 -11.22 -15.61
CA SER A 58 -4.69 -9.97 -16.01
C SER A 58 -4.87 -8.85 -14.99
N LEU A 59 -5.99 -8.84 -14.24
CA LEU A 59 -6.29 -7.81 -13.26
C LEU A 59 -5.38 -7.96 -12.03
N SER A 60 -5.33 -9.15 -11.46
CA SER A 60 -4.46 -9.51 -10.33
C SER A 60 -2.97 -9.33 -10.69
N ARG A 61 -2.55 -9.64 -11.92
CA ARG A 61 -1.20 -9.29 -12.40
C ARG A 61 -0.94 -7.79 -12.44
N GLY A 62 -1.90 -7.01 -12.95
CA GLY A 62 -1.79 -5.56 -12.99
C GLY A 62 -1.68 -4.96 -11.58
N LEU A 63 -2.49 -5.44 -10.64
CA LEU A 63 -2.45 -5.01 -9.25
C LEU A 63 -1.12 -5.36 -8.58
N PHE A 64 -0.59 -6.57 -8.81
CA PHE A 64 0.73 -6.97 -8.35
C PHE A 64 1.82 -6.01 -8.84
N TYR A 65 1.83 -5.66 -10.12
CA TYR A 65 2.83 -4.72 -10.65
C TYR A 65 2.71 -3.30 -10.10
N ILE A 66 1.50 -2.85 -9.78
CA ILE A 66 1.33 -1.54 -9.13
C ILE A 66 1.92 -1.56 -7.74
N TYR A 67 1.69 -2.63 -6.97
CA TYR A 67 2.29 -2.82 -5.66
C TYR A 67 3.82 -2.87 -5.74
N ASP A 68 4.37 -3.69 -6.64
CA ASP A 68 5.82 -3.87 -6.80
C ASP A 68 6.51 -2.55 -7.21
N TYR A 69 5.86 -1.78 -8.09
CA TYR A 69 6.32 -0.45 -8.46
C TYR A 69 6.30 0.53 -7.29
N CYS A 70 5.20 0.57 -6.51
CA CYS A 70 5.12 1.41 -5.32
C CYS A 70 6.16 1.00 -4.28
N TYR A 71 6.38 -0.30 -4.08
CA TYR A 71 7.41 -0.82 -3.18
C TYR A 71 8.78 -0.29 -3.57
N SER A 72 9.12 -0.39 -4.87
CA SER A 72 10.41 0.07 -5.42
C SER A 72 10.59 1.58 -5.31
N LEU A 73 9.55 2.38 -5.57
CA LEU A 73 9.60 3.84 -5.39
C LEU A 73 9.97 4.23 -3.96
N LEU A 74 9.44 3.49 -2.98
CA LEU A 74 9.65 3.76 -1.56
C LEU A 74 10.99 3.27 -1.01
N GLU A 75 11.88 2.73 -1.85
CA GLU A 75 13.31 2.60 -1.49
C GLU A 75 13.97 3.98 -1.38
N SER A 76 13.52 4.93 -2.20
CA SER A 76 13.94 6.33 -2.10
C SER A 76 13.14 7.08 -1.02
N THR A 77 13.77 8.06 -0.39
CA THR A 77 13.13 9.06 0.47
C THR A 77 12.79 10.35 -0.27
N ASP A 78 12.98 10.39 -1.59
CA ASP A 78 12.69 11.55 -2.41
C ASP A 78 11.20 11.88 -2.41
N THR A 79 10.88 13.15 -2.21
CA THR A 79 9.49 13.64 -2.14
C THR A 79 8.68 13.22 -3.36
N GLU A 80 9.25 13.31 -4.56
CA GLU A 80 8.58 12.94 -5.81
C GLU A 80 8.21 11.44 -5.84
N ALA A 81 9.10 10.56 -5.36
CA ALA A 81 8.84 9.14 -5.28
C ALA A 81 7.69 8.83 -4.30
N ILE A 82 7.69 9.50 -3.14
CA ILE A 82 6.65 9.37 -2.11
C ILE A 82 5.30 9.90 -2.63
N GLU A 83 5.28 11.03 -3.34
CA GLU A 83 4.07 11.61 -3.94
C GLU A 83 3.49 10.71 -5.03
N ASN A 84 4.33 10.13 -5.89
CA ASN A 84 3.91 9.19 -6.93
C ASN A 84 3.29 7.93 -6.32
N ALA A 85 3.93 7.34 -5.31
CA ALA A 85 3.39 6.19 -4.58
C ALA A 85 2.07 6.54 -3.88
N LEU A 86 1.98 7.73 -3.26
CA LEU A 86 0.76 8.19 -2.61
C LEU A 86 -0.40 8.36 -3.60
N SER A 87 -0.13 8.88 -4.80
CA SER A 87 -1.13 9.04 -5.85
C SER A 87 -1.73 7.68 -6.25
N LEU A 88 -0.88 6.72 -6.58
CA LEU A 88 -1.30 5.37 -6.99
C LEU A 88 -2.05 4.63 -5.88
N LEU A 89 -1.52 4.65 -4.65
CA LEU A 89 -2.14 3.97 -3.51
C LEU A 89 -3.43 4.66 -3.04
N SER A 90 -3.60 5.96 -3.31
CA SER A 90 -4.87 6.65 -3.07
C SER A 90 -5.93 6.23 -4.07
N VAL A 91 -5.59 6.12 -5.37
CA VAL A 91 -6.51 5.61 -6.38
C VAL A 91 -6.95 4.18 -6.03
N LEU A 92 -6.01 3.31 -5.62
CA LEU A 92 -6.35 1.97 -5.17
C LEU A 92 -7.23 1.98 -3.91
N ARG A 93 -6.91 2.80 -2.90
CA ARG A 93 -7.75 2.94 -1.69
C ARG A 93 -9.18 3.28 -2.08
N ASP A 94 -9.37 4.30 -2.89
CA ASP A 94 -10.70 4.79 -3.28
C ASP A 94 -11.45 3.74 -4.09
N THR A 95 -10.77 3.05 -4.99
CA THR A 95 -11.35 1.94 -5.77
C THR A 95 -11.82 0.80 -4.86
N PHE A 96 -11.00 0.38 -3.89
CA PHE A 96 -11.38 -0.68 -2.95
C PHE A 96 -12.49 -0.23 -1.99
N ASP A 97 -12.49 1.02 -1.54
CA ASP A 97 -13.55 1.58 -0.70
C ASP A 97 -14.89 1.61 -1.44
N GLU A 98 -14.90 2.01 -2.71
CA GLU A 98 -16.11 1.98 -3.56
C GLU A 98 -16.64 0.56 -3.83
N LEU A 99 -15.75 -0.43 -3.93
CA LEU A 99 -16.13 -1.82 -4.23
C LEU A 99 -16.52 -2.63 -2.99
N LEU A 100 -15.94 -2.32 -1.83
CA LEU A 100 -15.97 -3.17 -0.62
C LEU A 100 -16.51 -2.47 0.64
N GLY A 101 -16.61 -1.14 0.65
CA GLY A 101 -17.18 -0.33 1.73
C GLY A 101 -18.70 -0.31 1.72
#